data_AF-A0A1D1W467-F1
#
_entry.id   AF-A0A1D1W467-F1
#
_cell.length_a   1.000
_cell.length_b   1.000
_cell.length_c   1.000
_cell.angle_alpha   90.00
_cell.angle_beta   90.00
_cell.angle_gamma   90.00
#
_symmetry.space_group_name_H-M   'P 1'
#
loop_
_entity.id
_entity.type
_entity.pdbx_description
1 polymer ?
#
loop_
_entity_poly.entity_id
_entity_poly.type
_entity_poly.pdbx_seq_one_letter_code
_entity_poly.pdbx_strand_id
1 'polypeptide(L)'
;MNTSCNTSNSMHFYLNGTINVTGHASWCRSTSALADGSLELRIVMVVFRFLAFFTTLAFLMAVYADKSSEGGARLLILNLAFWGFAPTVALYPVFTLRDWFSPPFKIPPCPFTVAHQFFLAVYSCADVCLAINRTIAICFPHHYNAFRGPRVTLVLIASNWFIGVFMSWFIGVFTSSLEMIPGISCFEISDLLLN
;
A
#
# COMPACT_ATOMS: atom_id res chain seq x y z
N MET A 1 -16.39 21.76 20.44
CA MET A 1 -15.65 21.76 21.72
C MET A 1 -16.08 20.52 22.49
N ASN A 2 -15.27 19.46 22.49
CA ASN A 2 -15.46 18.31 23.39
C ASN A 2 -14.08 17.70 23.66
N THR A 3 -13.52 17.99 24.83
CA THR A 3 -12.32 17.36 25.38
C THR A 3 -12.76 16.08 26.09
N SER A 4 -12.53 14.92 25.48
CA SER A 4 -12.66 13.64 26.18
C SER A 4 -11.34 13.33 26.89
N CYS A 5 -11.21 13.75 28.15
CA CYS A 5 -10.13 13.25 29.00
C CYS A 5 -10.59 11.94 29.62
N ASN A 6 -9.95 10.83 29.25
CA ASN A 6 -10.24 9.52 29.84
C ASN A 6 -9.44 9.37 31.13
N THR A 7 -10.10 9.51 32.27
CA THR A 7 -9.50 9.27 33.59
C THR A 7 -9.56 7.80 33.93
N SER A 8 -8.57 7.04 33.46
CA SER A 8 -8.34 5.69 33.99
C SER A 8 -6.84 5.48 33.99
N ASN A 9 -6.22 5.68 35.15
CA ASN A 9 -5.14 4.88 35.73
C ASN A 9 -4.49 5.66 36.90
N SER A 10 -4.75 5.24 38.13
CA SER A 10 -4.02 5.68 39.31
C SER A 10 -2.68 4.94 39.36
N MET A 11 -1.58 5.63 39.08
CA MET A 11 -0.23 5.09 39.29
C MET A 11 0.24 5.43 40.70
N HIS A 12 0.55 4.39 41.48
CA HIS A 12 1.20 4.54 42.79
C HIS A 12 2.72 4.49 42.59
N PHE A 13 3.41 5.59 42.87
CA PHE A 13 4.87 5.65 42.86
C PHE A 13 5.38 5.50 44.30
N TYR A 14 6.15 4.44 44.55
CA TYR A 14 6.86 4.27 45.82
C TYR A 14 8.24 4.91 45.70
N LEU A 15 8.36 6.16 46.16
CA LEU A 15 9.66 6.77 46.37
C LEU A 15 10.22 6.26 47.70
N ASN A 16 11.25 5.42 47.59
CA ASN A 16 12.23 5.02 48.60
C ASN A 16 11.95 5.52 50.04
N GLY A 17 11.02 4.87 50.73
CA GLY A 17 10.74 5.08 52.15
C GLY A 17 9.92 6.33 52.49
N THR A 18 8.63 6.12 52.80
CA THR A 18 7.76 6.92 53.71
C THR A 18 6.91 8.09 53.23
N ILE A 19 6.66 8.30 51.92
CA ILE A 19 5.56 9.21 51.51
C ILE A 19 4.75 8.60 50.36
N ASN A 20 3.46 8.33 50.62
CA ASN A 20 2.48 7.89 49.63
C ASN A 20 1.82 9.14 49.02
N VAL A 21 2.24 9.54 47.83
CA VAL A 21 1.63 10.67 47.09
C VAL A 21 0.74 10.09 45.99
N THR A 22 -0.58 10.13 46.19
CA THR A 22 -1.55 9.83 45.13
C THR A 22 -1.64 11.02 44.17
N GLY A 23 -0.97 10.93 43.02
CA GLY A 23 -1.11 11.89 41.92
C GLY A 23 -2.13 11.41 40.89
N HIS A 24 -3.14 12.22 40.58
CA HIS A 24 -3.99 11.99 39.41
C HIS A 24 -3.28 12.53 38.16
N ALA A 25 -2.67 11.63 37.37
CA ALA A 25 -2.14 11.98 36.06
C ALA A 25 -3.27 11.90 35.03
N SER A 26 -3.82 13.05 34.63
CA SER A 26 -4.75 13.15 33.51
C SER A 26 -3.98 13.40 32.21
N TRP A 27 -3.93 12.40 31.33
CA TRP A 27 -3.43 12.59 29.97
C TRP A 27 -4.55 13.17 29.11
N CYS A 28 -4.58 14.49 28.97
CA CYS A 28 -5.45 15.12 27.98
C CYS A 28 -4.68 15.23 26.67
N ARG A 29 -5.09 14.45 25.66
CA ARG A 29 -4.57 14.57 24.29
C ARG A 29 -5.16 15.84 23.69
N SER A 30 -4.38 16.93 23.69
CA SER A 30 -4.74 18.19 23.03
C SER A 30 -4.75 17.98 21.51
N THR A 31 -5.90 17.67 20.93
CA THR A 31 -6.09 17.46 19.49
C THR A 31 -6.26 18.76 18.70
N SER A 32 -6.26 19.92 19.35
CA SER A 32 -6.68 21.18 18.74
C SER A 32 -5.64 21.89 17.85
N ALA A 33 -4.34 21.59 17.96
CA ALA A 33 -3.31 22.19 17.08
C ALA A 33 -2.92 21.32 15.88
N LEU A 34 -3.36 20.05 15.85
CA LEU A 34 -3.14 19.09 14.75
C LEU A 34 -4.35 18.97 13.81
N ALA A 35 -5.48 19.60 14.13
CA ALA A 35 -6.71 19.53 13.35
C ALA A 35 -6.65 20.38 12.07
N ASP A 36 -6.05 21.58 12.11
CA ASP A 36 -6.00 22.49 10.96
C ASP A 36 -5.08 21.98 9.84
N GLY A 37 -3.94 21.34 10.19
CA GLY A 37 -3.07 20.68 9.21
C GLY A 37 -3.62 19.36 8.66
N SER A 38 -4.62 18.77 9.31
CA SER A 38 -5.17 17.46 8.90
C SER A 38 -6.14 17.55 7.73
N LEU A 39 -6.87 18.66 7.59
CA LEU A 39 -7.84 18.85 6.52
C LEU A 39 -7.15 19.11 5.19
N GLU A 40 -6.18 20.03 5.18
CA GLU A 40 -5.36 20.35 3.99
C GLU A 40 -4.69 19.09 3.45
N LEU A 41 -4.11 18.27 4.34
CA LEU A 41 -3.44 17.03 3.97
C LEU A 41 -4.42 15.98 3.41
N ARG A 42 -5.64 15.89 3.96
CA ARG A 42 -6.72 15.03 3.41
C ARG A 42 -7.14 15.48 2.02
N ILE A 43 -7.35 16.77 1.80
CA ILE A 43 -7.73 17.33 0.50
C ILE A 43 -6.64 17.04 -0.54
N VAL A 44 -5.38 17.29 -0.18
CA VAL A 44 -4.22 17.00 -1.04
C VAL A 44 -4.17 15.51 -1.41
N MET A 45 -4.32 14.60 -0.45
CA MET A 45 -4.36 13.16 -0.76
C MET A 45 -5.51 12.77 -1.68
N VAL A 46 -6.70 13.34 -1.50
CA VAL A 46 -7.85 13.09 -2.38
C VAL A 46 -7.56 13.56 -3.79
N VAL A 47 -7.01 14.77 -3.97
CA VAL A 47 -6.62 15.29 -5.28
C VAL A 47 -5.58 14.38 -5.95
N PHE A 48 -4.54 13.96 -5.21
CA PHE A 48 -3.55 13.02 -5.74
C PHE A 48 -4.16 11.68 -6.17
N ARG A 49 -5.12 11.14 -5.41
CA ARG A 49 -5.83 9.89 -5.76
C ARG A 49 -6.65 10.05 -7.04
N PHE A 50 -7.33 11.19 -7.23
CA PHE A 50 -8.05 11.49 -8.47
C PHE A 50 -7.11 11.63 -9.66
N LEU A 51 -6.02 12.39 -9.51
CA LEU A 51 -5.01 12.53 -10.57
C LEU A 51 -4.44 11.16 -10.94
N ALA A 52 -4.08 10.34 -9.95
CA ALA A 52 -3.59 8.98 -10.17
C ALA A 52 -4.61 8.13 -10.94
N PHE A 53 -5.90 8.19 -10.61
CA PHE A 53 -6.95 7.48 -11.34
C PHE A 53 -7.00 7.91 -12.81
N PHE A 54 -7.07 9.21 -13.10
CA PHE A 54 -7.15 9.69 -14.48
C PHE A 54 -5.88 9.40 -15.28
N THR A 55 -4.69 9.56 -14.68
CA THR A 55 -3.42 9.29 -15.35
C THR A 55 -3.26 7.80 -15.65
N THR A 56 -3.56 6.92 -14.70
CA THR A 56 -3.44 5.46 -14.91
C THR A 56 -4.51 4.94 -15.88
N LEU A 57 -5.71 5.52 -15.87
CA LEU A 57 -6.75 5.22 -16.86
C LEU A 57 -6.33 5.67 -18.26
N ALA A 58 -5.83 6.89 -18.41
CA ALA A 58 -5.34 7.41 -19.69
C ALA A 58 -4.17 6.56 -20.22
N PHE A 59 -3.25 6.15 -19.34
CA PHE A 59 -2.15 5.26 -19.69
C PHE A 59 -2.65 3.89 -20.16
N LEU A 60 -3.58 3.28 -19.43
CA LEU A 60 -4.20 2.01 -19.81
C LEU A 60 -4.90 2.10 -21.18
N MET A 61 -5.66 3.17 -21.41
CA MET A 61 -6.33 3.42 -22.69
C MET A 61 -5.35 3.68 -23.82
N ALA A 62 -4.25 4.39 -23.58
CA ALA A 62 -3.21 4.63 -24.58
C ALA A 62 -2.53 3.32 -25.01
N VAL A 63 -2.17 2.46 -24.06
CA VAL A 63 -1.56 1.15 -24.34
C VAL A 63 -2.55 0.21 -25.02
N TYR A 64 -3.83 0.28 -24.64
CA TYR A 64 -4.89 -0.47 -25.30
C TYR A 64 -5.10 -0.04 -26.75
N ALA A 65 -5.09 1.28 -27.01
CA ALA A 65 -5.29 1.86 -28.33
C ALA A 65 -4.08 1.70 -29.26
N ASP A 66 -2.86 1.59 -28.71
CA ASP A 66 -1.65 1.41 -29.51
C ASP A 66 -1.66 0.05 -30.24
N LYS A 67 -1.75 0.09 -31.56
CA LYS A 67 -1.66 -1.07 -32.45
C LYS A 67 -0.28 -1.23 -33.09
N SER A 68 0.65 -0.29 -32.87
CA SER A 68 1.96 -0.28 -33.54
C SER A 68 2.97 -1.25 -32.91
N SER A 69 2.78 -1.58 -31.63
CA SER A 69 3.71 -2.42 -30.88
C SER A 69 3.43 -3.91 -31.04
N GLU A 70 4.49 -4.70 -31.22
CA GLU A 70 4.36 -6.15 -31.37
C GLU A 70 3.76 -6.83 -30.13
N GLY A 71 3.02 -7.92 -30.36
CA GLY A 71 2.07 -8.48 -29.40
C GLY A 71 2.64 -8.85 -28.03
N GLY A 72 3.89 -9.33 -27.95
CA GLY A 72 4.53 -9.72 -26.69
C GLY A 72 4.81 -8.53 -25.77
N ALA A 73 5.55 -7.52 -26.25
CA ALA A 73 5.87 -6.33 -25.45
C ALA A 73 4.61 -5.57 -25.04
N ARG A 74 3.60 -5.50 -25.92
CA ARG A 74 2.32 -4.86 -25.64
C ARG A 74 1.56 -5.53 -24.49
N LEU A 75 1.56 -6.87 -24.41
CA LEU A 75 0.92 -7.61 -23.33
C LEU A 75 1.56 -7.32 -21.97
N LEU A 76 2.88 -7.15 -21.95
CA LEU A 76 3.63 -6.83 -20.74
C LEU A 76 3.28 -5.42 -20.22
N ILE A 77 3.26 -4.43 -21.12
CA ILE A 77 2.90 -3.05 -20.80
C ILE A 77 1.44 -2.96 -20.36
N LEU A 78 0.55 -3.73 -21.00
CA LEU A 78 -0.85 -3.79 -20.61
C LEU A 78 -1.03 -4.39 -19.21
N ASN A 79 -0.30 -5.47 -18.87
CA ASN A 79 -0.30 -6.04 -17.53
C ASN A 79 0.20 -5.02 -16.50
N LEU A 80 1.29 -4.29 -16.78
CA LEU A 80 1.78 -3.22 -15.89
C LEU A 80 0.71 -2.12 -15.70
N ALA A 81 0.11 -1.62 -16.78
CA ALA A 81 -0.91 -0.58 -16.73
C ALA A 81 -2.14 -1.03 -15.95
N PHE A 82 -2.55 -2.29 -16.11
CA PHE A 82 -3.67 -2.89 -15.38
C PHE A 82 -3.38 -2.91 -13.86
N TRP A 83 -2.20 -3.36 -13.45
CA TRP A 83 -1.82 -3.40 -12.04
C TRP A 83 -1.55 -2.02 -11.42
N GLY A 84 -1.21 -1.01 -12.23
CA GLY A 84 -1.16 0.38 -11.79
C GLY A 84 -2.55 1.01 -11.60
N PHE A 85 -3.53 0.62 -12.42
CA PHE A 85 -4.91 1.12 -12.33
C PHE A 85 -5.74 0.43 -11.23
N ALA A 86 -5.58 -0.89 -11.07
CA ALA A 86 -6.33 -1.69 -10.10
C ALA A 86 -6.38 -1.11 -8.66
N PRO A 87 -5.27 -0.67 -8.03
CA PRO A 87 -5.32 -0.10 -6.68
C PRO A 87 -6.06 1.24 -6.63
N THR A 88 -6.08 2.01 -7.71
CA THR A 88 -6.82 3.28 -7.77
C THR A 88 -8.33 3.09 -7.73
N VAL A 89 -8.81 1.93 -8.19
CA VAL A 89 -10.24 1.55 -8.17
C VAL A 89 -10.58 0.81 -6.88
N ALA A 90 -9.75 -0.14 -6.45
CA ALA A 90 -10.08 -1.05 -5.36
C ALA A 90 -9.73 -0.49 -3.97
N LEU A 91 -8.60 0.22 -3.84
CA LEU A 91 -8.05 0.60 -2.53
C LEU A 91 -8.23 2.10 -2.24
N TYR A 92 -7.99 2.97 -3.22
CA TYR A 92 -8.02 4.41 -3.01
C TYR A 92 -9.39 4.95 -2.55
N PRO A 93 -10.54 4.45 -3.04
CA PRO A 93 -11.83 4.86 -2.50
C PRO A 93 -11.98 4.46 -1.03
N VAL A 94 -11.52 3.26 -0.65
CA VAL A 94 -11.58 2.78 0.73
C VAL A 94 -10.74 3.64 1.66
N PHE A 95 -9.52 4.03 1.24
CA PHE A 95 -8.72 5.00 1.99
C PHE A 95 -9.42 6.35 2.11
N THR A 96 -10.00 6.87 1.02
CA THR A 96 -10.70 8.16 1.05
C THR A 96 -11.93 8.11 1.96
N LEU A 97 -12.70 7.02 1.95
CA LEU A 97 -13.84 6.83 2.83
C LEU A 97 -13.41 6.77 4.31
N ARG A 98 -12.32 6.06 4.62
CA ARG A 98 -11.73 6.02 5.97
C ARG A 98 -11.32 7.41 6.45
N ASP A 99 -10.69 8.17 5.57
CA ASP A 99 -10.14 9.49 5.87
C ASP A 99 -11.22 10.58 5.89
N TRP A 100 -12.38 10.40 5.26
CA TRP A 100 -13.39 11.45 5.14
C TRP A 100 -14.57 11.30 6.11
N PHE A 101 -14.96 10.07 6.45
CA PHE A 101 -16.10 9.84 7.34
C PHE A 101 -15.71 9.81 8.82
N SER A 102 -16.53 10.45 9.67
CA SER A 102 -16.48 10.36 11.13
C SER A 102 -17.83 9.85 11.66
N PRO A 103 -17.89 8.72 12.37
CA PRO A 103 -16.78 7.87 12.81
C PRO A 103 -16.07 7.16 11.64
N PRO A 104 -14.76 6.85 11.78
CA PRO A 104 -14.02 6.18 10.72
C PRO A 104 -14.60 4.80 10.46
N PHE A 105 -14.75 4.46 9.18
CA PHE A 105 -15.21 3.14 8.78
C PHE A 105 -14.21 2.08 9.30
N LYS A 106 -14.68 1.10 10.07
CA LYS A 106 -13.84 0.03 10.62
C LYS A 106 -13.50 -0.95 9.51
N ILE A 107 -12.39 -0.71 8.83
CA ILE A 107 -11.81 -1.64 7.86
C ILE A 107 -10.92 -2.62 8.63
N PRO A 108 -11.05 -3.94 8.43
CA PRO A 108 -10.14 -4.91 9.02
C PRO A 108 -8.72 -4.62 8.51
N PRO A 109 -7.76 -4.26 9.40
CA PRO A 109 -6.48 -3.69 8.98
C PRO A 109 -5.61 -4.71 8.24
N CYS A 110 -5.61 -5.97 8.69
CA CYS A 110 -4.70 -7.00 8.18
C CYS A 110 -4.99 -7.44 6.73
N PRO A 111 -6.20 -7.87 6.34
CA PRO A 111 -6.46 -8.27 4.96
C PRO A 111 -6.30 -7.10 3.97
N PHE A 112 -6.59 -5.88 4.43
CA PHE A 112 -6.45 -4.68 3.62
C PHE A 112 -4.98 -4.30 3.38
N THR A 113 -4.12 -4.37 4.40
CA THR A 113 -2.67 -4.18 4.25
C THR A 113 -2.05 -5.25 3.35
N VAL A 114 -2.44 -6.52 3.51
CA VAL A 114 -1.96 -7.61 2.64
C VAL A 114 -2.34 -7.36 1.18
N ALA A 115 -3.57 -6.91 0.92
CA ALA A 115 -4.01 -6.55 -0.42
C ALA A 115 -3.20 -5.37 -0.99
N HIS A 116 -2.97 -4.31 -0.21
CA HIS A 116 -2.14 -3.19 -0.65
C HIS A 116 -0.72 -3.61 -1.04
N GLN A 117 -0.08 -4.46 -0.22
CA GLN A 117 1.26 -4.98 -0.49
C GLN A 117 1.28 -5.90 -1.72
N PHE A 118 0.22 -6.67 -1.96
CA PHE A 118 0.07 -7.46 -3.19
C PHE A 118 0.19 -6.56 -4.44
N PHE A 119 -0.61 -5.51 -4.51
CA PHE A 119 -0.62 -4.62 -5.68
C PHE A 119 0.72 -3.93 -5.89
N LEU A 120 1.38 -3.48 -4.82
CA LEU A 120 2.71 -2.88 -4.89
C LEU A 120 3.78 -3.86 -5.39
N ALA A 121 3.77 -5.09 -4.89
CA ALA A 121 4.72 -6.13 -5.31
C ALA A 121 4.51 -6.49 -6.79
N VAL A 122 3.26 -6.72 -7.21
CA VAL A 122 2.95 -7.06 -8.61
C VAL A 122 3.24 -5.89 -9.57
N TYR A 123 3.02 -4.64 -9.14
CA TYR A 123 3.35 -3.47 -9.96
C TYR A 123 4.87 -3.30 -10.13
N SER A 124 5.63 -3.37 -9.04
CA SER A 124 7.09 -3.23 -9.08
C SER A 124 7.77 -4.35 -9.85
N CYS A 125 7.33 -5.60 -9.67
CA CYS A 125 7.85 -6.73 -10.45
C CYS A 125 7.47 -6.64 -11.94
N ALA A 126 6.30 -6.11 -12.28
CA ALA A 126 5.92 -5.87 -13.67
C ALA A 126 6.83 -4.83 -14.35
N ASP A 127 7.25 -3.79 -13.63
CA ASP A 127 8.17 -2.77 -14.14
C ASP A 127 9.58 -3.36 -14.38
N VAL A 128 10.06 -4.19 -13.46
CA VAL A 128 11.31 -4.95 -13.63
C VAL A 128 11.26 -5.86 -14.84
N CYS A 129 10.14 -6.58 -15.05
CA CYS A 129 9.97 -7.43 -16.23
C CYS A 129 10.01 -6.62 -17.54
N LEU A 130 9.41 -5.43 -17.55
CA LEU A 130 9.43 -4.52 -18.69
C LEU A 130 10.83 -3.97 -18.95
N ALA A 131 11.55 -3.58 -17.90
CA ALA A 131 12.93 -3.12 -17.98
C ALA A 131 13.83 -4.23 -18.56
N ILE A 132 13.73 -5.46 -18.06
CA ILE A 132 14.48 -6.62 -18.57
C ILE A 132 14.18 -6.84 -20.05
N ASN A 133 12.90 -6.82 -20.45
CA ASN A 133 12.52 -6.99 -21.85
C ASN A 133 13.17 -5.93 -22.76
N ARG A 134 13.23 -4.67 -22.31
CA ARG A 134 13.91 -3.58 -23.03
C ARG A 134 15.43 -3.74 -23.04
N THR A 135 16.04 -4.16 -21.93
CA THR A 135 17.48 -4.40 -21.85
C THR A 135 17.92 -5.50 -22.80
N ILE A 136 17.18 -6.61 -22.87
CA ILE A 136 17.49 -7.73 -23.78
C ILE A 136 17.35 -7.28 -25.23
N ALA A 137 16.34 -6.47 -25.55
CA ALA A 137 16.14 -5.92 -26.90
C ALA A 137 17.35 -5.09 -27.37
N ILE A 138 17.97 -4.32 -26.47
CA ILE A 138 19.12 -3.46 -26.76
C ILE A 138 20.43 -4.25 -26.79
N CYS A 139 20.67 -5.08 -25.76
CA CYS A 139 21.95 -5.77 -25.59
C CYS A 139 22.11 -6.99 -26.52
N PHE A 140 21.02 -7.64 -26.91
CA PHE A 140 21.06 -8.88 -27.69
C PHE A 140 20.04 -8.90 -28.84
N PRO A 141 20.16 -8.00 -29.83
CA PRO A 141 19.20 -7.89 -30.93
C PRO A 141 19.04 -9.19 -31.73
N HIS A 142 20.10 -9.99 -31.86
CA HIS A 142 20.07 -11.24 -32.63
C HIS A 142 19.30 -12.37 -31.91
N HIS A 143 19.28 -12.40 -30.57
CA HIS A 143 18.53 -13.39 -29.79
C HIS A 143 17.12 -12.90 -29.41
N TYR A 144 16.87 -11.59 -29.57
CA TYR A 144 15.61 -10.98 -29.22
C TYR A 144 14.43 -11.56 -30.01
N ASN A 145 14.61 -11.95 -31.28
CA ASN A 145 13.54 -12.59 -32.07
C ASN A 145 13.03 -13.91 -31.44
N ALA A 146 13.89 -14.68 -30.76
CA ALA A 146 13.46 -15.88 -30.03
C ALA A 146 12.82 -15.54 -28.67
N PHE A 147 13.33 -14.48 -28.02
CA PHE A 147 12.87 -14.02 -26.72
C PHE A 147 11.54 -13.23 -26.77
N ARG A 148 11.20 -12.69 -27.94
CA ARG A 148 10.01 -11.87 -28.21
C ARG A 148 8.71 -12.68 -28.30
N GLY A 149 8.80 -14.01 -28.23
CA GLY A 149 7.64 -14.89 -28.37
C GLY A 149 6.57 -14.65 -27.29
N PRO A 150 5.27 -14.83 -27.61
CA PRO A 150 4.17 -14.67 -26.65
C PRO A 150 4.32 -15.60 -25.43
N ARG A 151 5.02 -16.73 -25.59
CA ARG A 151 5.33 -17.66 -24.51
C ARG A 151 6.22 -17.03 -23.43
N VAL A 152 7.28 -16.32 -23.83
CA VAL A 152 8.20 -15.67 -22.88
C VAL A 152 7.51 -14.53 -22.14
N THR A 153 6.72 -13.75 -22.87
CA THR A 153 5.86 -12.70 -22.28
C THR A 153 4.89 -13.29 -21.25
N LEU A 154 4.23 -14.41 -21.57
CA LEU A 154 3.33 -15.09 -20.63
C LEU A 154 4.06 -15.62 -19.40
N VAL A 155 5.27 -16.16 -19.57
CA VAL A 155 6.09 -16.62 -18.43
C VAL A 155 6.46 -15.45 -17.52
N LEU A 156 6.83 -14.29 -18.08
CA LEU A 156 7.12 -13.08 -17.30
C LEU A 156 5.88 -12.54 -16.56
N ILE A 157 4.70 -12.60 -17.18
CA ILE A 157 3.45 -12.23 -16.51
C ILE A 157 3.15 -13.24 -15.39
N ALA A 158 3.29 -14.53 -15.64
CA ALA A 158 3.05 -15.56 -14.63
C ALA A 158 4.02 -15.46 -13.44
N SER A 159 5.31 -15.19 -13.70
CA SER A 159 6.31 -15.00 -12.64
C SER A 159 6.01 -13.76 -11.81
N ASN A 160 5.59 -12.66 -12.45
CA ASN A 160 5.16 -11.45 -11.77
C ASN A 160 4.02 -11.71 -10.78
N TRP A 161 2.99 -12.44 -11.21
CA TRP A 161 1.88 -12.81 -10.33
C TRP A 161 2.33 -13.72 -9.20
N PHE A 162 3.19 -14.70 -9.49
CA PHE A 162 3.73 -15.62 -8.50
C PHE A 162 4.50 -14.89 -7.40
N ILE A 163 5.35 -13.93 -7.77
CA ILE A 163 6.09 -13.11 -6.80
C ILE A 163 5.12 -12.29 -5.95
N GLY A 164 4.10 -11.68 -6.55
CA GLY A 164 3.05 -10.97 -5.82
C GLY A 164 2.37 -11.85 -4.78
N VAL A 165 1.89 -13.03 -5.19
CA VAL A 165 1.22 -13.98 -4.29
C VAL A 165 2.17 -14.44 -3.18
N PHE A 166 3.43 -14.74 -3.52
CA PHE A 166 4.44 -15.17 -2.57
C PHE A 166 4.72 -14.10 -1.52
N MET A 167 4.89 -12.84 -1.93
CA MET A 167 5.12 -11.72 -1.02
C MET A 167 3.92 -11.48 -0.12
N SER A 168 2.69 -11.50 -0.67
CA SER A 168 1.48 -11.35 0.14
C SER A 168 1.26 -12.50 1.12
N TRP A 169 1.57 -13.73 0.71
CA TRP A 169 1.51 -14.88 1.60
C TRP A 169 2.54 -14.76 2.72
N PHE A 170 3.78 -14.39 2.39
CA PHE A 170 4.84 -14.18 3.38
C PHE A 170 4.46 -13.11 4.41
N ILE A 171 3.97 -11.96 3.94
CA ILE A 171 3.49 -10.87 4.81
C ILE A 171 2.30 -11.36 5.65
N GLY A 172 1.33 -12.07 5.05
CA GLY A 172 0.18 -12.62 5.75
C GLY A 172 0.58 -13.57 6.89
N VAL A 173 1.45 -14.54 6.62
CA VAL A 173 1.97 -15.50 7.62
C VAL A 173 2.76 -14.79 8.72
N PHE A 174 3.56 -13.78 8.35
CA PHE A 174 4.32 -13.00 9.32
C PHE A 174 3.39 -12.20 10.23
N THR A 175 2.38 -11.53 9.66
CA THR A 175 1.40 -10.77 10.44
C THR A 175 0.56 -11.65 11.36
N SER A 176 0.11 -12.82 10.92
CA SER A 176 -0.66 -13.75 11.78
C SER A 176 0.18 -14.37 12.88
N SER A 177 1.49 -14.56 12.66
CA SER A 177 2.41 -15.01 13.70
C SER A 177 2.62 -13.96 14.80
N LEU A 178 2.47 -12.67 14.46
CA LEU A 178 2.65 -11.53 15.37
C LEU A 178 1.36 -11.09 16.07
N GLU A 179 0.17 -11.47 15.59
CA GLU A 179 -1.11 -11.28 16.29
C GLU A 179 -1.16 -11.94 17.68
N MET A 180 -0.19 -12.80 18.00
CA MET A 180 -0.02 -13.38 19.34
C MET A 180 0.48 -12.35 20.38
N ILE A 181 0.84 -11.12 19.99
CA ILE A 181 1.27 -10.03 20.87
C ILE A 181 0.15 -8.98 20.99
N PRO A 182 -0.49 -8.80 22.16
CA PRO A 182 -1.57 -7.83 22.33
C PRO A 182 -1.02 -6.40 22.24
N GLY A 183 -1.47 -5.65 21.23
CA GLY A 183 -1.23 -4.20 21.11
C GLY A 183 -0.59 -3.72 19.80
N ILE A 184 -0.08 -4.62 18.95
CA ILE A 184 0.51 -4.25 17.66
C ILE A 184 -0.57 -4.30 16.57
N SER A 185 -0.75 -3.18 15.87
CA SER A 185 -1.66 -3.11 14.73
C SER A 185 -0.94 -3.53 13.44
N CYS A 186 -1.61 -4.27 12.54
CA CYS A 186 -1.05 -4.71 11.24
C CYS A 186 -0.49 -3.57 10.36
N PHE A 187 -0.80 -2.31 10.68
CA PHE A 187 -0.31 -1.12 10.01
C PHE A 187 1.11 -0.71 10.47
N GLU A 188 1.43 -0.84 11.76
CA GLU A 188 2.79 -0.54 12.28
C GLU A 188 3.84 -1.54 11.80
N ILE A 189 3.45 -2.79 11.53
CA ILE A 189 4.35 -3.84 11.04
C ILE A 189 4.80 -3.56 9.59
N SER A 190 3.91 -3.03 8.74
CA SER A 190 4.29 -2.65 7.37
C SER A 190 5.27 -1.48 7.33
N ASP A 191 5.15 -0.50 8.23
CA ASP A 191 6.09 0.62 8.32
C ASP A 191 7.46 0.19 8.86
N LEU A 192 7.49 -0.81 9.76
CA LEU A 192 8.73 -1.40 10.30
C LEU A 192 9.50 -2.30 9.30
N LEU A 193 8.83 -2.84 8.28
CA LEU A 193 9.46 -3.67 7.25
C LEU A 193 9.99 -2.87 6.05
N LEU A 194 9.56 -1.62 5.90
CA LEU A 194 9.91 -0.73 4.79
C LEU A 194 10.97 0.34 5.15
N ASN A 195 11.48 0.30 6.39
CA ASN A 195 12.51 1.19 6.92
C ASN A 195 13.71 0.38 7.42
#